data_AF-A0A9W5TZJ1-F1
#
_entry.id   AF-A0A9W5TZJ1-F1
#
_cell.length_a   1.000
_cell.length_b   1.000
_cell.length_c   1.000
_cell.angle_alpha   90.00
_cell.angle_beta   90.00
_cell.angle_gamma   90.00
#
_symmetry.space_group_name_H-M   'P 1'
#
loop_
_entity.id
_entity.type
_entity.pdbx_description
1 polymer ?
#
loop_
_entity_poly.entity_id
_entity_poly.type
_entity_poly.pdbx_seq_one_letter_code
_entity_poly.pdbx_strand_id
1 'polypeptide(L)' 'MSMKSKVLFVFFNVVYFTFDWILLPYVPNPILFGWIPLQLFLLFVIPLVAAFVWGLYFNNFFKTQRHVKYDE' A
#
# COMPACT_ATOMS: atom_id res chain seq x y z
N MET A 1 1.91 2.73 -19.47
CA MET A 1 1.01 2.49 -18.34
C MET A 1 -0.37 3.02 -18.69
N SER A 2 -1.44 2.24 -18.47
CA SER A 2 -2.80 2.63 -18.85
C SER A 2 -3.43 3.61 -17.85
N MET A 3 -4.37 4.45 -18.31
CA MET A 3 -5.16 5.34 -17.45
C MET A 3 -5.93 4.54 -16.39
N LYS A 4 -6.43 3.36 -16.73
CA LYS A 4 -7.12 2.46 -15.79
C LYS A 4 -6.22 2.05 -14.62
N SER A 5 -4.95 1.73 -14.89
CA SER A 5 -3.96 1.35 -13.86
C SER A 5 -3.62 2.52 -12.92
N LYS A 6 -3.56 3.75 -13.46
CA LYS A 6 -3.39 4.97 -12.65
C LYS A 6 -4.58 5.20 -11.72
N VAL A 7 -5.79 5.14 -12.25
CA VAL A 7 -7.03 5.30 -11.47
C VAL A 7 -7.15 4.24 -10.39
N LEU A 8 -6.85 2.97 -10.72
CA LEU A 8 -6.86 1.88 -9.75
C LEU A 8 -5.84 2.10 -8.62
N PHE A 9 -4.64 2.60 -8.94
CA PHE A 9 -3.63 2.92 -7.94
C PHE A 9 -4.06 4.08 -7.03
N VAL A 10 -4.68 5.13 -7.58
CA VAL A 10 -5.24 6.24 -6.79
C VAL A 10 -6.33 5.72 -5.86
N PHE A 11 -7.27 4.92 -6.39
CA PHE A 11 -8.34 4.32 -5.60
C PHE A 11 -7.78 3.43 -4.47
N PHE A 12 -6.78 2.59 -4.77
CA PHE A 12 -6.08 1.80 -3.78
C PHE A 12 -5.49 2.66 -2.65
N ASN A 13 -4.82 3.77 -2.98
CA ASN A 13 -4.24 4.66 -1.97
C ASN A 13 -5.31 5.35 -1.12
N VAL A 14 -6.43 5.81 -1.72
CA VAL A 14 -7.54 6.40 -0.95
C VAL A 14 -8.08 5.40 0.07
N VAL A 15 -8.32 4.15 -0.34
CA VAL A 15 -8.78 3.09 0.55
C VAL A 15 -7.71 2.81 1.61
N TYR A 16 -6.45 2.63 1.22
CA TYR A 16 -5.34 2.39 2.14
C TYR A 16 -5.25 3.44 3.25
N PHE A 17 -5.20 4.73 2.88
CA PHE A 17 -5.09 5.81 3.87
C PHE A 17 -6.35 5.96 4.72
N THR A 18 -7.53 5.68 4.16
CA THR A 18 -8.79 5.66 4.95
C THR A 18 -8.73 4.57 6.01
N PHE A 19 -8.28 3.37 5.66
CA PHE A 19 -8.13 2.28 6.63
C PHE A 19 -7.07 2.60 7.68
N ASP A 20 -5.89 3.04 7.25
CA ASP A 20 -4.72 3.28 8.10
C ASP A 20 -4.93 4.44 9.08
N TRP A 21 -5.47 5.57 8.61
CA TRP A 21 -5.58 6.80 9.42
C TRP A 21 -6.93 6.99 10.09
N ILE A 22 -8.02 6.50 9.48
CA ILE A 22 -9.37 6.78 9.97
C ILE A 22 -9.93 5.54 10.66
N LEU A 23 -9.90 4.37 10.04
CA LEU A 23 -10.62 3.19 10.57
C LEU A 23 -9.83 2.45 11.65
N LEU A 24 -8.52 2.30 11.49
CA LEU A 24 -7.67 1.50 12.37
C LEU A 24 -7.77 1.89 13.87
N PRO A 25 -7.89 3.18 14.26
CA PRO A 25 -8.13 3.56 15.66
C PRO A 25 -9.42 3.00 16.26
N TYR A 26 -10.45 2.78 15.44
CA TYR A 26 -11.76 2.28 15.88
C TYR A 26 -11.90 0.75 15.77
N VAL A 27 -10.91 0.07 15.20
CA VAL A 27 -10.91 -1.40 15.10
C VAL A 27 -10.79 -1.98 16.50
N PRO A 28 -11.69 -2.92 16.90
CA PRO A 28 -11.56 -3.65 18.15
C PRO A 28 -10.16 -4.25 18.28
N ASN A 29 -9.53 -4.19 19.44
CA ASN A 29 -8.12 -4.57 19.59
C ASN A 29 -7.94 -5.87 20.40
N PRO A 30 -8.38 -7.04 19.89
CA PRO A 30 -8.09 -8.31 20.53
C PRO A 30 -6.60 -8.63 20.44
N ILE A 31 -6.12 -9.46 21.36
CA ILE A 31 -4.77 -10.00 21.31
C ILE A 31 -4.76 -11.17 20.31
N LEU A 32 -3.98 -11.05 19.25
CA LEU A 32 -3.67 -12.12 18.32
C LEU A 32 -2.51 -12.96 18.85
N PHE A 33 -2.57 -14.27 18.60
CA PHE A 33 -1.51 -15.23 18.93
C PHE A 33 -1.05 -15.25 20.41
N GLY A 34 -1.81 -14.61 21.31
CA GLY A 34 -1.47 -14.48 22.72
C GLY A 34 -0.43 -13.42 23.07
N TRP A 35 0.09 -12.63 22.11
CA TRP A 35 1.17 -11.66 22.39
C TRP A 35 1.12 -10.35 21.60
N ILE A 36 0.38 -10.24 20.49
CA ILE A 36 0.34 -9.02 19.67
C ILE A 36 -1.08 -8.43 19.59
N PRO A 37 -1.29 -7.16 19.95
CA PRO A 37 -2.55 -6.47 19.70
C PRO A 37 -2.87 -6.40 18.20
N LEU A 38 -4.12 -6.64 17.81
CA LEU A 38 -4.56 -6.59 16.41
C LEU A 38 -4.18 -5.28 15.72
N GLN A 39 -4.32 -4.14 16.40
CA GLN A 39 -3.98 -2.84 15.81
C GLN A 39 -2.49 -2.76 15.44
N LEU A 40 -1.59 -3.26 16.28
CA LEU A 40 -0.15 -3.28 15.99
C LEU A 40 0.18 -4.26 14.86
N PHE A 41 -0.48 -5.41 14.83
CA PHE A 41 -0.34 -6.35 13.73
C PHE A 41 -0.78 -5.75 12.39
N LEU A 42 -1.93 -5.06 12.37
CA LEU A 42 -2.45 -4.40 11.18
C LEU A 42 -1.54 -3.25 10.71
N LEU A 43 -1.05 -2.42 11.64
CA LEU A 43 -0.08 -1.36 11.35
C LEU A 43 1.23 -1.90 10.77
N PHE A 44 1.60 -3.14 11.08
CA PHE A 44 2.76 -3.79 10.48
C PHE A 44 2.47 -4.37 9.10
N VAL A 45 1.36 -5.10 8.95
CA VAL A 45 1.05 -5.86 7.73
C VAL A 45 0.53 -4.97 6.59
N ILE A 46 -0.30 -3.98 6.89
CA ILE A 46 -0.93 -3.10 5.89
C ILE A 46 0.13 -2.35 5.05
N PRO A 47 1.19 -1.75 5.65
CA PRO A 47 2.27 -1.13 4.89
C PRO A 47 3.07 -2.10 4.01
N LEU A 48 3.24 -3.36 4.43
CA LEU A 48 3.96 -4.35 3.61
C LEU A 48 3.20 -4.65 2.32
N VAL A 49 1.87 -4.80 2.40
CA VAL A 49 1.01 -4.99 1.23
C VAL A 49 1.06 -3.75 0.34
N ALA A 50 1.00 -2.56 0.92
CA ALA A 50 1.10 -1.30 0.17
C ALA A 50 2.45 -1.15 -0.53
N ALA A 51 3.56 -1.45 0.15
CA ALA A 51 4.90 -1.41 -0.43
C ALA A 51 5.03 -2.34 -1.65
N PHE A 52 4.44 -3.53 -1.59
CA PHE A 52 4.41 -4.45 -2.73
C PHE A 52 3.63 -3.85 -3.92
N VAL A 53 2.43 -3.31 -3.68
CA VAL A 53 1.60 -2.67 -4.72
C VAL A 53 2.31 -1.46 -5.33
N TRP A 54 2.94 -0.63 -4.49
CA TRP A 54 3.72 0.52 -4.92
C TRP A 54 4.93 0.10 -5.75
N GLY A 55 5.65 -0.94 -5.33
CA GLY A 55 6.76 -1.51 -6.09
C GLY A 55 6.33 -1.96 -7.50
N LEU A 56 5.22 -2.68 -7.62
CA LEU A 56 4.67 -3.08 -8.92
C LEU A 56 4.25 -1.88 -9.78
N TYR A 57 3.57 -0.90 -9.17
CA TYR A 57 3.13 0.30 -9.86
C TYR A 57 4.30 1.11 -10.39
N PHE A 58 5.29 1.42 -9.53
CA PHE A 58 6.43 2.23 -9.90
C PHE A 58 7.37 1.52 -10.87
N ASN A 59 7.57 0.20 -10.74
CA ASN A 59 8.32 -0.56 -11.74
C ASN A 59 7.70 -0.44 -13.14
N ASN A 60 6.37 -0.58 -13.23
CA ASN A 60 5.64 -0.41 -14.48
C ASN A 60 5.63 1.05 -14.98
N PHE A 61 5.59 2.01 -14.06
CA PHE A 61 5.68 3.43 -14.37
C PHE A 61 7.05 3.77 -14.98
N PHE A 62 8.15 3.37 -14.35
CA PHE A 62 9.51 3.65 -14.81
C PHE A 62 9.84 2.96 -16.13
N LYS A 63 9.34 1.74 -16.36
CA LYS A 63 9.43 1.07 -17.68
C LYS A 63 8.78 1.87 -18.82
N THR A 64 7.89 2.81 -18.52
CA THR A 64 7.22 3.64 -19.54
C THR A 64 7.93 4.97 -19.79
N GLN A 65 8.90 5.33 -18.94
CA GLN A 65 9.72 6.53 -19.11
C GLN A 65 10.89 6.24 -20.06
N ARG A 66 10.66 6.38 -21.38
CA ARG A 66 11.69 6.14 -22.41
C ARG A 66 12.80 7.19 -22.45
N HIS A 67 12.65 8.28 -21.72
CA HIS A 67 13.54 9.44 -21.73
C HIS A 67 14.60 9.39 -20.64
N VAL A 68 14.47 8.45 -19.70
CA VAL A 68 15.40 8.28 -18.58
C VAL A 68 16.22 7.04 -18.89
N LYS A 69 17.47 7.22 -19.32
CA LYS A 69 18.43 6.12 -19.36
C LYS A 69 18.77 5.76 -17.93
N TYR A 70 18.31 4.60 -17.47
CA TYR A 70 18.73 4.01 -16.20
C TYR A 70 20.01 3.16 -16.41
N ASP A 71 20.92 3.65 -17.26
CA ASP A 71 22.21 3.02 -17.51
C ASP A 71 23.21 3.53 -16.47
N GLU A 72 23.39 2.77 -15.39
CA GLU A 72 24.68 2.57 -14.70
C GLU A 72 24.81 1.09 -14.29
#